data_AF-A0A3L6SER2-F1
#
_entry.id   AF-A0A3L6SER2-F1
#
_cell.length_a   1.000
_cell.length_b   1.000
_cell.length_c   1.000
_cell.angle_alpha   90.00
_cell.angle_beta   90.00
_cell.angle_gamma   90.00
#
_symmetry.space_group_name_H-M   'P 1'
#
loop_
_entity.id
_entity.type
_entity.pdbx_description
1 polymer ?
#
loop_
_entity_poly.entity_id
_entity_poly.type
_entity_poly.pdbx_seq_one_letter_code
_entity_poly.pdbx_strand_id
1 'polypeptide(L)'
;MYKTLERYRSSNYSSQEVKTPLDGEINYQDYLKLKTRVEFLQTTQRNILGEDLGPLSMKELEQLENQIEISLKHIRTRKNQMLLDHLFDLKSKEQELQDLNKDLRKKCQLQETNAENVLHVSWEEGGHSGASGNAIEPYQGFLQHPENDPSLQIGYHQQAYMDQLNNEDMGDPNEHGRSGWI
;
A
#
# COMPACT_ATOMS: atom_id res chain seq x y z
N MET A 1 -24.07 -62.06 -53.16
CA MET A 1 -24.22 -60.85 -52.31
C MET A 1 -23.03 -60.66 -51.35
N TYR A 2 -22.62 -61.70 -50.60
CA TYR A 2 -21.43 -61.63 -49.71
C TYR A 2 -20.12 -61.18 -50.38
N LYS A 3 -19.80 -61.69 -51.58
CA LYS A 3 -18.59 -61.31 -52.33
C LYS A 3 -18.54 -59.85 -52.78
N THR A 4 -19.69 -59.17 -52.82
CA THR A 4 -19.78 -57.74 -53.15
C THR A 4 -19.56 -56.90 -51.90
N LEU A 5 -20.14 -57.34 -50.77
CA LEU A 5 -19.98 -56.71 -49.47
C LEU A 5 -18.52 -56.79 -48.98
N GLU A 6 -17.88 -57.93 -49.22
CA GLU A 6 -16.48 -58.16 -48.84
C GLU A 6 -15.52 -57.31 -49.68
N ARG A 7 -15.76 -57.17 -50.99
CA ARG A 7 -14.99 -56.25 -51.84
C ARG A 7 -15.16 -54.78 -51.44
N TYR A 8 -16.37 -54.38 -51.04
CA TYR A 8 -16.60 -53.04 -50.48
C TYR A 8 -15.86 -52.84 -49.16
N ARG A 9 -15.83 -53.86 -48.29
CA ARG A 9 -15.10 -53.81 -47.02
C ARG A 9 -13.59 -53.73 -47.22
N SER A 10 -13.04 -54.53 -48.13
CA SER A 10 -11.60 -54.50 -48.46
C SER A 10 -11.19 -53.19 -49.12
N SER A 11 -12.02 -52.61 -49.99
CA SER A 11 -11.70 -51.35 -50.69
C SER A 11 -11.71 -50.12 -49.78
N ASN A 12 -12.56 -50.12 -48.74
CA ASN A 12 -12.54 -49.09 -47.69
C ASN A 12 -11.31 -49.21 -46.78
N TYR A 13 -10.91 -50.44 -46.43
CA TYR A 13 -9.69 -50.65 -45.63
C TYR A 13 -8.40 -50.32 -46.39
N SER A 14 -8.37 -50.54 -47.72
CA SER A 14 -7.19 -50.20 -48.54
C SER A 14 -7.06 -48.70 -48.88
N SER A 15 -8.14 -47.91 -48.73
CA SER A 15 -8.10 -46.46 -48.98
C SER A 15 -7.95 -45.61 -47.72
N GLN A 16 -8.14 -46.20 -46.53
CA GLN A 16 -8.01 -45.52 -45.25
C GLN A 16 -6.59 -45.67 -44.64
N GLU A 17 -5.58 -45.75 -45.49
CA GLU A 17 -4.18 -45.52 -45.10
C GLU A 17 -3.66 -44.16 -45.59
N VAL A 18 -4.56 -43.25 -45.95
CA VAL A 18 -4.25 -41.82 -45.91
C VAL A 18 -4.33 -41.40 -44.45
N LYS A 19 -3.20 -41.57 -43.75
CA LYS A 19 -2.93 -40.89 -42.48
C LYS A 19 -3.15 -39.40 -42.72
N THR A 20 -4.31 -38.89 -42.29
CA THR A 20 -4.47 -37.48 -41.98
C THR A 20 -3.28 -37.05 -41.11
N PRO A 21 -2.70 -35.85 -41.28
CA PRO A 21 -1.49 -35.48 -40.56
C PRO A 21 -1.80 -35.58 -39.07
N LEU A 22 -1.10 -36.49 -38.39
CA LEU A 22 -1.09 -36.66 -36.94
C LEU A 22 -0.91 -35.31 -36.20
N ASP A 23 -0.28 -34.35 -36.89
CA ASP A 23 -0.07 -32.97 -36.48
C ASP A 23 -1.36 -32.19 -36.14
N GLY A 24 -2.46 -32.37 -36.90
CA GLY A 24 -3.74 -31.69 -36.62
C GLY A 24 -4.48 -32.23 -35.40
N GLU A 25 -4.33 -33.54 -35.14
CA GLU A 25 -4.97 -34.23 -34.02
C GLU A 25 -4.19 -34.01 -32.71
N ILE A 26 -2.85 -33.96 -32.77
CA ILE A 26 -1.99 -33.54 -31.65
C ILE A 26 -2.29 -32.08 -31.27
N ASN A 27 -2.36 -31.17 -32.26
CA ASN A 27 -2.68 -29.75 -32.01
C ASN A 27 -4.09 -29.58 -31.38
N TYR A 28 -5.08 -30.36 -31.82
CA TYR A 28 -6.42 -30.32 -31.22
C TYR A 28 -6.46 -30.88 -29.80
N GLN A 29 -5.71 -31.95 -29.51
CA GLN A 29 -5.56 -32.46 -28.15
C GLN A 29 -4.93 -31.44 -27.20
N ASP A 30 -3.89 -30.75 -27.64
CA ASP A 30 -3.22 -29.74 -26.82
C ASP A 30 -4.10 -28.51 -26.61
N TYR A 31 -4.89 -28.12 -27.63
CA TYR A 31 -5.95 -27.13 -27.48
C TYR A 31 -6.98 -27.55 -26.42
N LEU A 32 -7.45 -28.80 -26.42
CA LEU A 32 -8.42 -29.26 -25.42
C LEU A 32 -7.84 -29.22 -24.01
N LYS A 33 -6.58 -29.64 -23.82
CA LYS A 33 -5.89 -29.54 -22.52
C LYS A 33 -5.82 -28.09 -22.04
N LEU A 34 -5.47 -27.17 -22.94
CA LEU A 34 -5.41 -25.74 -22.64
C LEU A 34 -6.79 -25.18 -22.28
N LYS A 35 -7.83 -25.54 -23.05
CA LYS A 35 -9.22 -25.13 -22.81
C LYS A 35 -9.69 -25.57 -21.42
N THR A 36 -9.48 -26.83 -21.06
CA THR A 36 -9.80 -27.35 -19.72
C THR A 36 -9.04 -26.60 -18.63
N ARG A 37 -7.76 -26.27 -18.86
CA ARG A 37 -6.99 -25.48 -17.89
C ARG A 37 -7.55 -24.07 -17.70
N VAL A 38 -7.96 -23.40 -18.78
CA VAL A 38 -8.59 -22.08 -18.73
C VAL A 38 -9.92 -22.14 -18.00
N GLU A 39 -10.78 -23.09 -18.31
CA GLU A 39 -12.09 -23.27 -17.65
C GLU A 39 -11.93 -23.54 -16.15
N PHE A 40 -10.93 -24.35 -15.77
CA PHE A 40 -10.59 -24.58 -14.37
C PHE A 40 -10.16 -23.28 -13.68
N LEU A 41 -9.24 -22.52 -14.28
CA LEU A 41 -8.75 -21.25 -13.70
C LEU A 41 -9.87 -20.21 -13.56
N GLN A 42 -10.74 -20.09 -14.56
CA GLN A 42 -11.91 -19.19 -14.50
C GLN A 42 -12.87 -19.60 -13.39
N THR A 43 -13.09 -20.90 -13.20
CA THR A 43 -13.91 -21.41 -12.11
C THR A 43 -13.27 -21.12 -10.76
N THR A 44 -11.96 -21.36 -10.61
CA THR A 44 -11.23 -20.99 -9.38
C THR A 44 -11.33 -19.49 -9.09
N GLN A 45 -11.21 -18.62 -10.10
CA GLN A 45 -11.35 -17.18 -9.93
C GLN A 45 -12.75 -16.80 -9.43
N ARG A 46 -13.81 -17.33 -10.05
CA ARG A 46 -15.20 -17.12 -9.61
C ARG A 46 -15.39 -17.54 -8.16
N ASN A 47 -14.89 -18.71 -7.79
CA ASN A 47 -14.97 -19.20 -6.40
C ASN A 47 -14.27 -18.23 -5.43
N ILE A 48 -13.06 -17.76 -5.74
CA ILE A 48 -12.32 -16.78 -4.90
C ILE A 48 -13.10 -15.45 -4.78
N LEU A 49 -13.88 -15.08 -5.79
CA LEU A 49 -14.77 -13.92 -5.78
C LEU A 49 -16.10 -14.17 -5.07
N GLY A 50 -16.34 -15.39 -4.57
CA GLY A 50 -17.57 -15.77 -3.87
C GLY A 50 -18.72 -16.18 -4.81
N GLU A 51 -18.42 -16.42 -6.08
CA GLU A 51 -19.39 -16.86 -7.10
C GLU A 51 -19.35 -18.38 -7.27
N ASP A 52 -20.45 -18.97 -7.76
CA ASP A 52 -20.56 -20.40 -8.11
C ASP A 52 -20.08 -21.39 -7.03
N LEU A 53 -20.35 -21.09 -5.76
CA LEU A 53 -19.89 -21.89 -4.63
C LEU A 53 -20.66 -23.21 -4.41
N GLY A 54 -21.85 -23.35 -5.00
CA GLY A 54 -22.75 -24.49 -4.80
C GLY A 54 -22.14 -25.89 -5.05
N PRO A 55 -21.23 -26.09 -6.02
CA PRO A 55 -20.56 -27.37 -6.25
C PRO A 55 -19.47 -27.73 -5.24
N LEU A 56 -19.04 -26.80 -4.37
CA LEU A 56 -17.95 -27.04 -3.42
C LEU A 56 -18.48 -27.79 -2.19
N SER A 57 -17.70 -28.74 -1.70
CA SER A 57 -17.93 -29.35 -0.40
C SER A 57 -17.58 -28.40 0.75
N MET A 58 -18.09 -28.69 1.95
CA MET A 58 -17.79 -27.89 3.15
C MET A 58 -16.28 -27.73 3.39
N LYS A 59 -15.51 -28.81 3.19
CA LYS A 59 -14.06 -28.80 3.36
C LYS A 59 -13.36 -27.90 2.33
N GLU A 60 -13.81 -27.93 1.08
CA GLU A 60 -13.24 -27.06 0.03
C GLU A 60 -13.59 -25.59 0.29
N LEU A 61 -14.77 -25.33 0.84
CA LEU A 61 -15.19 -23.97 1.21
C LEU A 61 -14.35 -23.41 2.37
N GLU A 62 -14.09 -24.21 3.41
CA GLU A 62 -13.20 -23.84 4.52
C GLU A 62 -11.76 -23.57 4.03
N GLN A 63 -11.27 -24.40 3.11
CA GLN A 63 -9.95 -24.18 2.50
C GLN A 63 -9.89 -22.89 1.69
N LEU A 64 -10.95 -22.59 0.93
CA LEU A 64 -11.07 -21.37 0.14
C LEU A 64 -11.12 -20.13 1.05
N GLU A 65 -11.92 -20.17 2.12
CA GLU A 65 -12.01 -19.11 3.12
C GLU A 65 -10.64 -18.83 3.75
N ASN A 66 -9.96 -19.87 4.23
CA ASN A 66 -8.64 -19.73 4.85
C ASN A 66 -7.61 -19.17 3.85
N GLN A 67 -7.63 -19.62 2.60
CA GLN A 67 -6.76 -19.06 1.56
C GLN A 67 -7.00 -17.56 1.36
N ILE A 68 -8.27 -17.14 1.30
CA ILE A 68 -8.64 -15.72 1.15
C ILE A 68 -8.19 -14.93 2.38
N GLU A 69 -8.47 -15.43 3.59
CA GLU A 69 -8.09 -14.78 4.85
C GLU A 69 -6.58 -14.53 4.95
N ILE A 70 -5.77 -15.57 4.72
CA ILE A 70 -4.31 -15.46 4.75
C ILE A 70 -3.82 -14.44 3.71
N SER A 71 -4.35 -14.50 2.48
CA SER A 71 -3.94 -13.58 1.42
C SER A 71 -4.32 -12.13 1.73
N LEU A 72 -5.50 -11.89 2.30
CA LEU A 72 -5.94 -10.57 2.74
C LEU A 72 -5.08 -10.02 3.87
N LYS A 73 -4.73 -10.86 4.84
CA LYS A 73 -3.78 -10.50 5.91
C LYS A 73 -2.45 -10.05 5.32
N HIS A 74 -1.88 -10.83 4.40
CA HIS A 74 -0.62 -10.47 3.72
C HIS A 74 -0.72 -9.15 2.94
N ILE A 75 -1.80 -8.94 2.19
CA ILE A 75 -2.02 -7.70 1.43
C ILE A 75 -2.10 -6.50 2.38
N ARG A 76 -2.86 -6.61 3.48
CA ARG A 76 -2.99 -5.54 4.47
C ARG A 76 -1.65 -5.24 5.14
N THR A 77 -0.93 -6.25 5.60
CA THR A 77 0.39 -6.09 6.22
C THR A 77 1.35 -5.39 5.26
N ARG A 78 1.41 -5.82 4.00
CA ARG A 78 2.29 -5.20 3.00
C ARG A 78 1.91 -3.75 2.71
N LYS A 79 0.62 -3.45 2.56
CA LYS A 79 0.14 -2.06 2.36
C LYS A 79 0.50 -1.16 3.55
N ASN A 80 0.29 -1.67 4.77
CA ASN A 80 0.63 -0.92 5.97
C ASN A 80 2.14 -0.69 6.09
N GLN A 81 2.97 -1.70 5.80
CA GLN A 81 4.42 -1.53 5.80
C GLN A 81 4.85 -0.44 4.81
N MET A 82 4.37 -0.50 3.57
CA MET A 82 4.69 0.52 2.56
C MET A 82 4.24 1.92 2.99
N LEU A 83 3.08 2.04 3.62
CA LEU A 83 2.59 3.33 4.12
C LEU A 83 3.47 3.87 5.25
N LEU A 84 3.90 3.01 6.18
CA LEU A 84 4.79 3.38 7.27
C LEU A 84 6.17 3.80 6.75
N ASP A 85 6.71 3.08 5.76
CA ASP A 85 7.99 3.42 5.12
C ASP A 85 7.90 4.81 4.48
N HIS A 86 6.82 5.09 3.72
CA HIS A 86 6.59 6.42 3.13
C HIS A 86 6.41 7.52 4.18
N LEU A 87 5.72 7.23 5.28
CA LEU A 87 5.55 8.18 6.38
C LEU A 87 6.90 8.53 7.00
N PHE A 88 7.75 7.53 7.23
CA PHE A 88 9.09 7.72 7.79
C PHE A 88 9.96 8.56 6.85
N ASP A 89 10.00 8.23 5.55
CA ASP A 89 10.77 8.99 4.56
C ASP A 89 10.36 10.48 4.52
N LEU A 90 9.04 10.74 4.53
CA LEU A 90 8.52 12.10 4.55
C LEU A 90 8.84 12.83 5.85
N LYS A 91 8.78 12.15 7.00
CA LYS A 91 9.15 12.73 8.30
C LYS A 91 10.63 13.07 8.39
N SER A 92 11.50 12.20 7.88
CA SER A 92 12.94 12.49 7.80
C SER A 92 13.20 13.69 6.90
N LYS A 93 12.53 13.77 5.74
CA LYS A 93 12.68 14.91 4.83
C LYS A 93 12.14 16.22 5.42
N GLU A 94 11.01 16.16 6.11
CA GLU A 94 10.46 17.31 6.85
C GLU A 94 11.49 17.83 7.85
N GLN A 95 12.09 16.95 8.65
CA GLN A 95 13.09 17.31 9.64
C GLN A 95 14.34 17.94 9.01
N GLU A 96 14.90 17.33 7.96
CA GLU A 96 16.06 17.88 7.23
C GLU A 96 15.79 19.29 6.70
N LEU A 97 14.61 19.52 6.13
CA LEU A 97 14.22 20.83 5.62
C LEU A 97 14.00 21.85 6.74
N GLN A 98 13.41 21.43 7.87
CA GLN A 98 13.25 22.30 9.04
C GLN A 98 14.61 22.74 9.60
N ASP A 99 15.57 21.82 9.71
CA ASP A 99 16.92 22.12 10.19
C ASP A 99 17.66 23.08 9.24
N LEU A 100 17.60 22.82 7.93
CA LEU A 100 18.17 23.73 6.93
C LEU A 100 17.52 25.12 6.97
N ASN A 101 16.18 25.18 7.11
CA ASN A 101 15.46 26.45 7.18
C ASN A 101 15.84 27.24 8.44
N LYS A 102 15.98 26.55 9.58
CA LYS A 102 16.43 27.14 10.84
C LYS A 102 17.84 27.73 10.71
N ASP A 103 18.75 27.03 10.05
CA ASP A 103 20.11 27.52 9.83
C ASP A 103 20.17 28.70 8.85
N LEU A 104 19.35 28.70 7.81
CA LEU A 104 19.21 29.85 6.90
C LEU A 104 18.67 31.08 7.65
N ARG A 105 17.64 30.92 8.48
CA ARG A 105 17.09 32.02 9.30
C ARG A 105 18.13 32.63 10.22
N LYS A 106 18.95 31.81 10.89
CA LYS A 106 20.08 32.30 11.71
C LYS A 106 21.09 33.09 10.87
N LYS A 107 21.44 32.58 9.67
CA LYS A 107 22.38 33.28 8.77
C LYS A 107 21.84 34.64 8.32
N CYS A 108 20.55 34.72 7.96
CA CYS A 108 19.94 35.99 7.59
C CYS A 108 19.95 37.00 8.76
N GLN A 109 19.58 36.56 9.97
CA GLN A 109 19.62 37.41 11.18
C GLN A 109 21.03 37.91 11.49
N LEU A 110 22.06 37.06 11.33
CA LEU A 110 23.45 37.47 11.50
C LEU A 110 23.90 38.48 10.42
N GLN A 111 23.40 38.35 9.20
CA GLN A 111 23.72 39.29 8.12
C GLN A 111 23.02 40.64 8.32
N GLU A 112 21.77 40.65 8.76
CA GLU A 112 21.01 41.85 9.12
C GLU A 112 21.69 42.59 10.28
N THR A 113 22.00 41.89 11.37
CA THR A 113 22.71 42.47 12.51
C THR A 113 24.12 42.95 12.16
N ASN A 114 24.85 42.25 11.28
CA ASN A 114 26.15 42.73 10.80
C ASN A 114 26.01 43.97 9.91
N ALA A 115 25.00 44.05 9.04
CA ALA A 115 24.73 45.23 8.22
C ALA A 115 24.32 46.44 9.09
N GLU A 116 23.50 46.22 10.11
CA GLU A 116 23.12 47.23 11.10
C GLU A 116 24.32 47.69 11.95
N ASN A 117 25.20 46.78 12.37
CA ASN A 117 26.43 47.12 13.10
C ASN A 117 27.43 47.91 12.22
N VAL A 118 27.61 47.54 10.95
CA VAL A 118 28.47 48.30 10.02
C VAL A 118 27.89 49.69 9.73
N LEU A 119 26.57 49.81 9.62
CA LEU A 119 25.91 51.11 9.53
C LEU A 119 26.13 51.90 10.82
N HIS A 120 25.88 51.33 12.00
CA HIS A 120 26.05 51.99 13.31
C HIS A 120 27.48 52.51 13.52
N VAL A 121 28.51 51.71 13.23
CA VAL A 121 29.92 52.11 13.35
C VAL A 121 30.28 53.23 12.37
N SER A 122 29.71 53.22 11.16
CA SER A 122 29.90 54.31 10.19
C SER A 122 29.28 55.65 10.62
N TRP A 123 28.31 55.66 11.55
CA TRP A 123 27.70 56.88 12.09
C TRP A 123 28.39 57.38 13.38
N GLU A 124 29.11 56.53 14.11
CA GLU A 124 29.81 56.90 15.35
C GLU A 124 31.26 57.38 15.15
N GLU A 125 31.91 57.07 14.02
CA GLU A 125 33.29 57.49 13.74
C GLU A 125 33.40 58.95 13.22
N GLY A 126 32.26 59.65 13.11
CA GLY A 126 32.17 61.03 12.63
C GLY A 126 31.41 61.96 13.57
N GLY A 127 31.96 62.27 14.76
CA GLY A 127 31.51 63.47 15.48
C GLY A 127 31.61 63.44 17.00
N HIS A 128 32.67 64.04 17.52
CA HIS A 128 32.59 64.71 18.81
C HIS A 128 31.61 65.89 18.73
N SER A 129 30.75 66.02 19.75
CA SER A 129 30.00 67.21 20.19
C SER A 129 28.50 67.25 19.87
N GLY A 130 27.70 67.47 20.91
CA GLY A 130 26.42 68.18 20.80
C GLY A 130 25.22 67.45 21.40
N ALA A 131 24.71 68.00 22.50
CA ALA A 131 23.45 67.59 23.11
C ALA A 131 22.21 67.97 22.28
N SER A 132 21.11 67.27 22.57
CA SER A 132 19.69 67.69 22.50
C SER A 132 18.78 66.99 21.46
N GLY A 133 17.82 66.22 22.00
CA GLY A 133 16.40 66.24 21.58
C GLY A 133 15.98 65.49 20.33
N ASN A 134 15.31 64.34 20.50
CA ASN A 134 13.86 64.14 20.26
C ASN A 134 13.53 62.66 20.06
N ALA A 135 12.41 62.25 20.66
CA ALA A 135 11.81 60.94 20.54
C ALA A 135 11.36 60.65 19.10
N ILE A 136 11.73 59.48 18.58
CA ILE A 136 11.07 58.86 17.45
C ILE A 136 10.84 57.39 17.84
N GLU A 137 9.57 57.07 18.07
CA GLU A 137 9.04 55.71 18.26
C GLU A 137 9.33 54.84 17.03
N PRO A 138 9.89 53.62 17.19
CA PRO A 138 9.80 52.60 16.18
C PRO A 138 8.60 51.69 16.45
N TYR A 139 7.68 51.69 15.49
CA TYR A 139 6.55 50.79 15.31
C TYR A 139 6.82 49.36 15.82
N GLN A 140 6.07 48.93 16.85
CA GLN A 140 5.88 47.52 17.20
C GLN A 140 4.94 46.86 16.20
N GLY A 141 5.51 46.17 15.21
CA GLY A 141 4.78 45.30 14.29
C GLY A 141 4.86 43.84 14.72
N PHE A 142 3.74 43.32 15.23
CA PHE A 142 3.30 41.93 15.09
C PHE A 142 4.34 40.81 15.34
N LEU A 143 4.60 40.50 16.60
CA LEU A 143 4.92 39.14 17.03
C LEU A 143 3.78 38.62 17.91
N GLN A 144 2.69 38.21 17.26
CA GLN A 144 1.71 37.34 17.90
C GLN A 144 2.02 35.91 17.45
N HIS A 145 2.74 35.18 18.30
CA HIS A 145 2.76 33.72 18.28
C HIS A 145 1.33 33.23 18.59
N PRO A 146 0.68 32.40 17.77
CA PRO A 146 -0.34 31.51 18.27
C PRO A 146 0.35 30.21 18.65
N GLU A 147 0.59 30.02 19.95
CA GLU A 147 0.66 28.68 20.50
C GLU A 147 -0.78 28.15 20.69
N ASN A 148 -0.93 26.84 20.47
CA ASN A 148 -2.14 26.02 20.58
C ASN A 148 -3.05 25.96 19.35
N ASP A 149 -2.78 24.95 18.53
CA ASP A 149 -3.80 24.30 17.71
C ASP A 149 -4.12 22.92 18.33
N PRO A 150 -5.27 22.73 19.02
CA PRO A 150 -5.62 21.45 19.66
C PRO A 150 -6.24 20.44 18.67
N SER A 151 -5.91 20.52 17.38
CA SER A 151 -6.63 19.79 16.32
C SER A 151 -5.85 18.62 15.70
N LEU A 152 -5.02 17.91 16.45
CA LEU A 152 -4.41 16.65 15.97
C LEU A 152 -4.39 15.54 17.04
N GLN A 153 -5.52 15.28 17.69
CA GLN A 153 -5.76 14.03 18.45
C GLN A 153 -6.21 12.86 17.56
N ILE A 154 -5.87 12.85 16.27
CA ILE A 154 -6.26 11.77 15.36
C ILE A 154 -5.32 10.54 15.50
N GLY A 155 -4.18 10.68 16.18
CA GLY A 155 -3.20 9.60 16.33
C GLY A 155 -3.41 8.66 17.54
N TYR A 156 -4.02 9.15 18.63
CA TYR A 156 -4.07 8.38 19.87
C TYR A 156 -5.10 7.23 19.85
N HIS A 157 -6.12 7.30 19.00
CA HIS A 157 -7.12 6.24 18.88
C HIS A 157 -6.60 5.02 18.09
N GLN A 158 -5.66 5.22 17.17
CA GLN A 158 -5.06 4.12 16.40
C GLN A 158 -4.09 3.29 17.26
N GLN A 159 -3.37 3.94 18.18
CA GLN A 159 -2.43 3.25 19.06
C GLN A 159 -3.13 2.28 20.02
N ALA A 160 -4.29 2.68 20.57
CA ALA A 160 -5.12 1.80 21.41
C ALA A 160 -5.69 0.60 20.64
N TYR A 161 -5.92 0.72 19.33
CA TYR A 161 -6.35 -0.37 18.46
C TYR A 161 -5.21 -1.35 18.15
N MET A 162 -3.97 -0.85 18.03
CA MET A 162 -2.78 -1.69 17.82
C MET A 162 -2.37 -2.44 19.09
N ASP A 163 -2.54 -1.85 20.27
CA ASP A 163 -2.24 -2.50 21.56
C ASP A 163 -3.26 -3.62 21.89
N GLN A 164 -4.47 -3.57 21.33
CA GLN A 164 -5.47 -4.64 21.45
C GLN A 164 -5.13 -5.86 20.58
N LEU A 165 -4.59 -5.65 19.38
CA LEU A 165 -4.23 -6.75 18.47
C LEU A 165 -2.93 -7.46 18.85
N ASN A 166 -2.05 -6.82 19.64
CA ASN A 166 -0.77 -7.38 20.07
C ASN A 166 -0.85 -8.18 21.38
N ASN A 167 -1.93 -8.04 22.17
CA ASN A 167 -2.08 -8.73 23.47
C ASN A 167 -2.92 -10.02 23.40
N GLU A 168 -3.43 -10.41 22.22
CA GLU A 168 -4.23 -11.65 22.07
C GLU A 168 -3.41 -12.93 21.82
N ASP A 169 -2.08 -12.87 21.95
CA ASP A 169 -1.21 -14.03 21.85
C ASP A 169 -0.40 -14.20 23.15
N MET A 170 -0.98 -14.91 24.14
CA MET A 170 -0.32 -15.79 25.14
C MET A 170 -1.27 -16.21 26.30
N GLY A 171 -1.85 -17.43 26.21
CA GLY A 171 -2.29 -18.34 27.31
C GLY A 171 -3.58 -18.00 28.10
N ASP A 172 -4.52 -18.91 28.40
CA ASP A 172 -4.58 -20.38 28.47
C ASP A 172 -6.07 -20.83 28.32
N PRO A 173 -6.40 -22.08 27.89
CA PRO A 173 -7.75 -22.53 27.66
C PRO A 173 -8.37 -23.13 28.93
N ASN A 174 -9.70 -22.96 29.02
CA ASN A 174 -10.66 -23.68 29.89
C ASN A 174 -11.24 -22.84 31.04
N GLU A 175 -12.40 -22.21 30.81
CA GLU A 175 -13.54 -22.33 31.73
C GLU A 175 -14.87 -21.87 31.08
N HIS A 176 -15.75 -22.85 30.87
CA HIS A 176 -17.22 -22.84 30.88
C HIS A 176 -17.96 -21.49 30.98
N GLY A 177 -18.80 -21.18 29.99
CA GLY A 177 -19.88 -20.20 30.19
C GLY A 177 -20.66 -19.79 28.94
N ARG A 178 -21.88 -20.32 28.82
CA ARG A 178 -22.98 -19.88 27.94
C ARG A 178 -22.98 -18.39 27.57
N SER A 179 -23.21 -18.10 26.29
CA SER A 179 -24.30 -17.27 25.70
C SER A 179 -23.90 -16.97 24.25
N GLY A 180 -24.68 -17.29 23.21
CA GLY A 180 -26.11 -17.05 23.06
C GLY A 180 -26.29 -15.72 22.34
N TRP A 181 -26.19 -15.71 21.02
CA TRP A 181 -26.60 -14.57 20.19
C TRP A 181 -27.42 -15.07 19.01
N ILE A 182 -28.70 -14.71 19.10
CA ILE A 182 -29.61 -14.44 17.98
C ILE A 182 -28.99 -13.35 17.12
#